data_AF-A0A9E2P0A9-F1
#
_entry.id   AF-A0A9E2P0A9-F1
#
_cell.length_a   1.000
_cell.length_b   1.000
_cell.length_c   1.000
_cell.angle_alpha   90.00
_cell.angle_beta   90.00
_cell.angle_gamma   90.00
#
_symmetry.space_group_name_H-M   'P 1'
#
loop_
_entity.id
_entity.type
_entity.pdbx_description
1 polymer ?
#
loop_
_entity_poly.entity_id
_entity_poly.type
_entity_poly.pdbx_seq_one_letter_code
_entity_poly.pdbx_strand_id
1 'polypeptide(L)'
;MGKIYIQLVDLVANALCSLLEQNRSGKISFQKIDEYGAKVVEIFSENQGTKAYLVMSREDQDALFDDYSDFFMLYEDPNGEKGIQLKDSVTEDQLWQRFCLSLSLDVLKVFKNENLRDLLVA
;
A
#
# COMPACT_ATOMS: atom_id res chain seq x y z
N MET A 1 -19.76 15.07 -6.78
CA MET A 1 -18.49 14.42 -7.17
C MET A 1 -17.76 14.05 -5.88
N GLY A 2 -17.58 12.75 -5.62
CA GLY A 2 -16.96 12.28 -4.38
C GLY A 2 -15.47 12.61 -4.31
N LYS A 3 -14.91 12.64 -3.10
CA LYS A 3 -13.46 12.71 -2.87
C LYS A 3 -13.05 11.54 -1.99
N ILE A 4 -11.94 10.91 -2.34
CA ILE A 4 -11.32 9.84 -1.54
C ILE A 4 -9.91 10.29 -1.19
N TYR A 5 -9.55 10.14 0.09
CA TYR A 5 -8.23 10.39 0.60
C TYR A 5 -7.62 9.05 1.00
N ILE A 6 -6.49 8.71 0.41
CA ILE A 6 -5.78 7.46 0.67
C ILE A 6 -4.55 7.83 1.49
N GLN A 7 -4.44 7.24 2.68
CA GLN A 7 -3.27 7.44 3.53
C GLN A 7 -2.12 6.57 3.04
N LEU A 8 -0.88 7.01 3.32
CA LEU A 8 0.31 6.22 3.01
C LEU A 8 0.26 4.82 3.63
N VAL A 9 -0.20 4.72 4.88
CA VAL A 9 -0.33 3.43 5.58
C VAL A 9 -1.30 2.48 4.86
N ASP A 10 -2.43 2.99 4.37
CA ASP A 10 -3.39 2.18 3.61
C ASP A 10 -2.78 1.70 2.31
N LEU A 11 -2.04 2.57 1.61
CA LEU A 11 -1.37 2.24 0.36
C LEU A 11 -0.33 1.12 0.56
N VAL A 12 0.55 1.29 1.54
CA VAL A 12 1.64 0.36 1.85
C VAL A 12 1.08 -0.99 2.34
N ALA A 13 0.11 -0.96 3.25
CA ALA A 13 -0.49 -2.18 3.78
C ALA A 13 -1.20 -3.00 2.68
N ASN A 14 -1.95 -2.34 1.79
CA ASN A 14 -2.64 -3.04 0.70
C ASN A 14 -1.66 -3.59 -0.34
N ALA A 15 -0.57 -2.86 -0.63
CA ALA A 15 0.46 -3.34 -1.53
C ALA A 15 1.16 -4.59 -0.97
N LEU A 16 1.57 -4.55 0.31
CA LEU A 16 2.22 -5.68 0.98
C LEU A 16 1.28 -6.88 1.17
N CYS A 17 0.01 -6.66 1.49
CA CYS A 17 -1.00 -7.72 1.52
C CYS A 17 -1.16 -8.39 0.15
N SER A 18 -1.23 -7.59 -0.92
CA SER A 18 -1.33 -8.09 -2.30
C SER A 18 -0.09 -8.87 -2.73
N LEU A 19 1.09 -8.51 -2.25
CA LEU A 19 2.32 -9.28 -2.47
C LEU A 19 2.29 -10.62 -1.74
N LEU A 20 1.85 -10.65 -0.48
CA LEU A 20 1.72 -11.91 0.28
C LEU A 20 0.70 -12.86 -0.36
N GLU A 21 -0.46 -12.36 -0.79
CA GLU A 21 -1.48 -13.13 -1.50
C GLU A 21 -0.95 -13.74 -2.81
N GLN A 22 0.04 -13.09 -3.43
CA GLN A 22 0.72 -13.56 -4.64
C GLN A 22 1.95 -14.44 -4.34
N ASN A 23 2.13 -14.86 -3.08
CA ASN A 23 3.29 -15.63 -2.60
C ASN A 23 4.62 -14.93 -2.93
N ARG A 24 4.68 -13.60 -2.77
CA ARG A 24 5.88 -12.78 -2.95
C ARG A 24 6.43 -12.32 -1.60
N SER A 25 7.60 -11.66 -1.63
CA SER A 25 8.19 -11.06 -0.43
C SER A 25 7.27 -9.99 0.17
N GLY A 26 7.16 -9.95 1.49
CA GLY A 26 6.57 -8.84 2.22
C GLY A 26 7.49 -7.60 2.25
N LYS A 27 7.99 -7.18 1.09
CA LYS A 27 8.88 -6.03 0.90
C LYS A 27 8.44 -5.24 -0.33
N ILE A 28 8.52 -3.91 -0.25
CA ILE A 28 8.20 -3.02 -1.36
C ILE A 28 9.11 -1.77 -1.32
N SER A 29 9.72 -1.42 -2.44
CA SER A 29 10.60 -0.25 -2.54
C SER A 29 9.81 1.06 -2.54
N PHE A 30 10.45 2.15 -2.15
CA PHE A 30 9.81 3.47 -2.21
C PHE A 30 9.39 3.85 -3.64
N GLN A 31 10.21 3.52 -4.63
CA GLN A 31 9.86 3.73 -6.02
C GLN A 31 8.58 2.97 -6.41
N LYS A 32 8.46 1.69 -6.01
CA LYS A 32 7.26 0.91 -6.31
C LYS A 32 6.04 1.41 -5.56
N ILE A 33 6.19 1.93 -4.33
CA ILE A 33 5.10 2.60 -3.59
C ILE A 33 4.58 3.81 -4.39
N ASP A 34 5.47 4.65 -4.92
CA ASP A 34 5.09 5.82 -5.71
C ASP A 34 4.36 5.42 -7.01
N GLU A 35 4.89 4.44 -7.75
CA GLU A 35 4.28 3.92 -8.98
C GLU A 35 2.89 3.31 -8.70
N TYR A 36 2.78 2.49 -7.66
CA TYR A 36 1.54 1.88 -7.22
C TYR A 36 0.51 2.93 -6.80
N GLY A 37 0.91 3.93 -6.00
CA GLY A 37 0.07 5.04 -5.57
C GLY A 37 -0.46 5.88 -6.73
N ALA A 38 0.38 6.20 -7.71
CA ALA A 38 -0.03 6.90 -8.92
C ALA A 38 -1.09 6.10 -9.69
N LYS A 39 -0.88 4.78 -9.87
CA LYS A 39 -1.82 3.92 -10.59
C LYS A 39 -3.15 3.77 -9.86
N VAL A 40 -3.14 3.70 -8.54
CA VAL A 40 -4.35 3.72 -7.71
C VAL A 40 -5.17 4.99 -7.97
N VAL A 41 -4.53 6.17 -7.93
CA VAL A 41 -5.19 7.45 -8.17
C VAL A 41 -5.77 7.56 -9.60
N GLU A 42 -5.04 7.04 -10.59
CA GLU A 42 -5.49 6.95 -11.98
C GLU A 42 -6.78 6.12 -12.08
N ILE A 43 -6.80 4.90 -11.51
CA ILE A 43 -7.96 4.00 -11.57
C ILE A 43 -9.21 4.64 -10.93
N PHE A 44 -9.07 5.33 -9.80
CA PHE A 44 -10.20 6.05 -9.18
C PHE A 44 -10.73 7.19 -10.06
N SER A 45 -9.81 7.93 -10.67
CA SER A 45 -10.13 9.11 -11.49
C SER A 45 -10.85 8.69 -12.78
N GLU A 46 -10.43 7.59 -13.40
CA GLU A 46 -10.98 7.09 -14.66
C GLU A 46 -12.31 6.35 -14.49
N ASN A 47 -12.46 5.53 -13.43
CA ASN A 47 -13.60 4.60 -13.35
C ASN A 47 -14.78 5.10 -12.52
N GLN A 48 -14.59 6.10 -11.65
CA GLN A 48 -15.62 6.46 -10.67
C GLN A 48 -16.04 7.93 -10.71
N GLY A 49 -15.49 8.75 -11.61
CA GLY A 49 -15.69 10.21 -11.60
C GLY A 49 -15.39 10.82 -10.23
N THR A 50 -14.50 10.17 -9.46
CA THR A 50 -14.20 10.44 -8.07
C THR A 50 -12.75 10.85 -7.98
N LYS A 51 -12.49 12.01 -7.38
CA LYS A 51 -11.13 12.54 -7.29
C LYS A 51 -10.43 11.88 -6.11
N ALA A 52 -9.41 11.08 -6.39
CA ALA A 52 -8.55 10.49 -5.38
C ALA A 52 -7.32 11.38 -5.12
N TYR A 53 -6.89 11.40 -3.86
CA TYR A 53 -5.68 12.09 -3.44
C TYR A 53 -4.86 11.14 -2.58
N LEU A 54 -3.60 10.95 -2.95
CA LEU A 54 -2.62 10.32 -2.06
C LEU A 54 -2.11 11.40 -1.09
N VAL A 55 -2.24 11.12 0.20
CA VAL A 55 -1.75 12.02 1.26
C VAL A 55 -0.43 11.46 1.76
N MET A 56 0.65 12.21 1.53
CA MET A 56 1.99 11.90 2.02
C MET A 56 2.60 13.16 2.63
N SER A 57 2.59 13.24 3.94
CA SER A 57 3.38 14.20 4.71
C SER A 57 4.58 13.49 5.37
N ARG A 58 5.56 14.26 5.88
CA ARG A 58 6.62 13.68 6.73
C ARG A 58 6.03 13.05 7.99
N GLU A 59 5.00 13.67 8.56
CA GLU A 59 4.28 13.17 9.73
C GLU A 59 3.64 11.80 9.44
N ASP A 60 3.11 11.58 8.23
CA ASP A 60 2.54 10.28 7.83
C ASP A 60 3.62 9.19 7.65
N GLN A 61 4.83 9.58 7.24
CA GLN A 61 5.97 8.67 7.16
C GLN A 61 6.47 8.30 8.56
N ASP A 62 6.56 9.27 9.47
CA ASP A 62 6.95 9.05 10.87
C ASP A 62 5.91 8.17 11.57
N ALA A 63 4.61 8.47 11.40
CA ALA A 63 3.51 7.68 11.96
C ALA A 63 3.50 6.22 11.46
N LEU A 64 3.93 5.96 10.21
CA LEU A 64 4.03 4.60 9.70
C LEU A 64 5.04 3.76 10.50
N PHE A 65 6.17 4.36 10.88
CA PHE A 65 7.22 3.65 11.60
C PHE A 65 7.09 3.74 13.12
N ASP A 66 6.38 4.74 13.65
CA ASP A 66 6.11 4.86 15.08
C ASP A 66 4.86 4.05 15.47
N ASP A 67 3.69 4.41 14.91
CA ASP A 67 2.39 3.84 15.30
C ASP A 67 2.18 2.40 14.80
N TYR A 68 2.85 2.04 13.71
CA TYR A 68 2.76 0.71 13.09
C TYR A 68 4.10 -0.02 13.05
N SER A 69 5.01 0.33 13.98
CA SER A 69 6.29 -0.36 14.18
C SER A 69 6.13 -1.87 14.34
N ASP A 70 5.02 -2.36 14.90
CA ASP A 70 4.74 -3.80 15.06
C ASP A 70 4.48 -4.53 13.73
N PHE A 71 4.21 -3.79 12.66
CA PHE A 71 3.94 -4.33 11.33
C PHE A 71 5.09 -4.04 10.36
N PHE A 72 5.53 -2.79 10.30
CA PHE A 72 6.42 -2.30 9.25
C PHE A 72 7.79 -1.91 9.78
N MET A 73 8.80 -2.09 8.94
CA MET A 73 10.16 -1.62 9.18
C MET A 73 10.83 -1.21 7.87
N LEU A 74 11.84 -0.35 7.94
CA LEU A 74 12.67 -0.02 6.79
C LEU A 74 13.55 -1.20 6.39
N TYR A 75 13.76 -1.38 5.09
CA TYR A 75 14.82 -2.23 4.57
C TYR A 75 15.74 -1.43 3.65
N GLU A 76 16.98 -1.89 3.57
CA GLU A 76 17.95 -1.51 2.54
C GLU A 76 18.51 -2.80 1.95
N ASP A 77 18.40 -2.98 0.64
CA ASP A 77 18.93 -4.15 -0.05
C ASP A 77 20.46 -3.99 -0.29
N PRO A 78 21.18 -5.05 -0.68
CA PRO A 78 22.61 -4.97 -0.97
C PRO A 78 23.00 -4.00 -2.10
N ASN A 79 22.04 -3.58 -2.94
CA ASN A 79 22.24 -2.63 -4.03
C ASN A 79 21.97 -1.17 -3.60
N GLY A 80 21.57 -0.96 -2.34
CA GLY A 80 21.23 0.35 -1.78
C GLY A 80 19.78 0.79 -2.05
N GLU A 81 18.92 -0.09 -2.59
CA GLU A 81 17.49 0.18 -2.72
C GLU A 81 16.84 0.17 -1.34
N LYS A 82 16.05 1.20 -1.05
CA LYS A 82 15.33 1.36 0.21
C LYS A 82 13.84 1.18 0.04
N GLY A 83 13.22 0.67 1.08
CA GLY A 83 11.78 0.53 1.10
C GLY A 83 11.26 0.08 2.45
N ILE A 84 10.06 -0.49 2.40
CA ILE A 84 9.31 -0.94 3.57
C ILE A 84 9.15 -2.45 3.48
N GLN A 85 9.39 -3.13 4.60
CA GLN A 85 9.14 -4.55 4.74
C GLN A 85 8.27 -4.84 5.96
N LEU A 86 7.61 -5.98 5.92
CA LEU A 86 6.93 -6.56 7.06
C LEU A 86 7.93 -7.14 8.04
N LYS A 87 7.61 -7.10 9.34
CA LYS A 87 8.27 -7.93 10.34
C LYS A 87 7.94 -9.41 10.10
N ASP A 88 8.89 -10.31 10.41
CA ASP A 88 8.74 -11.75 10.15
C ASP A 88 7.53 -12.40 10.84
N SER A 89 7.03 -11.79 11.92
CA SER A 89 5.86 -12.25 12.66
C SER A 89 4.52 -11.85 12.04
N VAL A 90 4.51 -11.00 11.02
CA VAL A 90 3.30 -10.42 10.44
C VAL A 90 2.74 -11.33 9.35
N THR A 91 1.46 -11.67 9.46
CA THR A 91 0.75 -12.49 8.47
C THR A 91 -0.14 -11.66 7.56
N GLU A 92 -0.53 -12.26 6.42
CA GLU A 92 -1.53 -11.70 5.51
C GLU A 92 -2.84 -11.39 6.24
N ASP A 93 -3.35 -12.34 7.04
CA ASP A 93 -4.58 -12.16 7.81
C ASP A 93 -4.53 -10.97 8.76
N GLN A 94 -3.38 -10.73 9.41
CA GLN A 94 -3.20 -9.59 10.30
C GLN A 94 -3.25 -8.27 9.54
N LEU A 95 -2.62 -8.19 8.36
CA LEU A 95 -2.70 -7.01 7.50
C LEU A 95 -4.13 -6.78 7.00
N TRP A 96 -4.80 -7.84 6.54
CA TRP A 96 -6.15 -7.77 6.04
C TRP A 96 -7.12 -7.27 7.10
N GLN A 97 -7.05 -7.83 8.32
CA GLN A 97 -7.89 -7.42 9.44
C GLN A 97 -7.62 -6.00 9.91
N ARG A 98 -6.35 -5.58 9.95
CA ARG A 98 -5.96 -4.29 10.52
C ARG A 98 -6.19 -3.12 9.57
N PHE A 99 -5.91 -3.30 8.28
CA PHE A 99 -5.83 -2.20 7.32
C PHE A 99 -6.84 -2.34 6.18
N CYS A 100 -7.10 -3.54 5.69
CA CYS A 100 -7.98 -3.71 4.53
C CYS A 100 -9.46 -3.63 4.92
N LEU A 101 -9.88 -4.24 6.03
CA LEU A 101 -11.29 -4.21 6.47
C LEU A 101 -11.80 -2.82 6.86
N SER A 102 -10.92 -1.87 7.17
CA SER A 102 -11.30 -0.49 7.47
C SER A 102 -11.62 0.35 6.23
N LEU A 103 -11.32 -0.15 5.03
CA LEU A 103 -11.54 0.57 3.78
C LEU A 103 -12.96 0.38 3.25
N SER A 104 -13.45 1.37 2.50
CA SER A 104 -14.72 1.23 1.79
C SER A 104 -14.61 0.17 0.70
N LEU A 105 -15.74 -0.46 0.35
CA LEU A 105 -15.79 -1.48 -0.69
C LEU A 105 -15.26 -0.98 -2.04
N ASP A 106 -15.51 0.29 -2.37
CA ASP A 106 -15.04 0.87 -3.64
C ASP A 106 -13.52 1.06 -3.64
N VAL A 107 -12.92 1.32 -2.47
CA VAL A 107 -11.47 1.41 -2.33
C VAL A 107 -10.83 0.02 -2.41
N LEU A 108 -11.41 -0.96 -1.72
CA LEU A 108 -10.94 -2.35 -1.79
C LEU A 108 -10.98 -2.91 -3.22
N LYS A 109 -12.04 -2.63 -3.99
CA LYS A 109 -12.13 -3.06 -5.40
C LYS A 109 -10.98 -2.53 -6.26
N VAL A 110 -10.53 -1.30 -6.01
CA VAL A 110 -9.38 -0.72 -6.72
C VAL A 110 -8.09 -1.41 -6.32
N PHE A 111 -7.86 -1.63 -5.03
CA PHE A 111 -6.67 -2.35 -4.55
C PHE A 111 -6.61 -3.80 -5.03
N LYS A 112 -7.76 -4.44 -5.26
CA LYS A 112 -7.87 -5.79 -5.84
C LYS A 112 -7.88 -5.81 -7.38
N ASN A 113 -7.68 -4.69 -8.05
CA ASN A 113 -7.59 -4.65 -9.51
C ASN A 113 -6.36 -5.45 -9.99
N GLU A 114 -6.57 -6.43 -10.88
CA GLU A 114 -5.49 -7.31 -11.35
C GLU A 114 -4.34 -6.54 -12.02
N ASN A 115 -4.62 -5.52 -12.83
CA ASN A 115 -3.56 -4.71 -13.46
C ASN A 115 -2.69 -3.99 -12.43
N LEU A 116 -3.28 -3.63 -11.29
CA LEU A 116 -2.56 -2.99 -10.19
C LEU A 116 -1.72 -4.02 -9.40
N ARG A 117 -2.22 -5.25 -9.25
CA ARG A 117 -1.48 -6.35 -8.61
C ARG A 117 -0.30 -6.82 -9.47
N ASP A 118 -0.48 -6.86 -10.78
CA ASP A 118 0.57 -7.17 -11.76
C ASP A 118 1.71 -6.16 -11.69
N LEU A 119 1.40 -4.86 -11.49
CA LEU A 119 2.41 -3.81 -11.34
C LEU A 119 3.34 -4.07 -10.15
N LEU A 120 2.87 -4.71 -9.07
CA LEU A 120 3.70 -5.01 -7.90
C LEU A 120 4.71 -6.14 -8.15
N VAL A 121 4.43 -7.01 -9.11
CA VAL A 121 5.26 -8.20 -9.41
C VAL A 121 6.05 -8.10 -10.72
N ALA A 122 5.81 -7.05 -11.50
CA ALA A 122 6.56 -6.67 -12.69
C ALA A 122 7.89 -5.98 -12.34
#